data_AF-A0A9Q8SNT9-F1
#
_entry.id   AF-A0A9Q8SNT9-F1
#
_cell.length_a   1.000
_cell.length_b   1.000
_cell.length_c   1.000
_cell.angle_alpha   90.00
_cell.angle_beta   90.00
_cell.angle_gamma   90.00
#
_symmetry.space_group_name_H-M   'P 1'
#
loop_
_entity.id
_entity.type
_entity.pdbx_description
1 polymer ?
#
loop_
_entity_poly.entity_id
_entity_poly.type
_entity_poly.pdbx_seq_one_letter_code
_entity_poly.pdbx_strand_id
1 'polypeptide(L)'
;MKQVNFFTAAMVACMAKLVASADIVADSQNVTAPDFIGKAATSQPLRPKERFSPDALHAHIDGGNTRSDDYMGPLGISSVASSAAVQTGYMFWENSTSLLVALECVSSQAPIGFCLAALDPETMDVLVQWTAPAGRTAASNYWQVVDNHVVMPTLEGFIMEIQRLGTGTSTTFTQIREVDVSSRLPSGSIIAMAGYTDDENLWFVATPAPLVGLEGSNTTTIGYVQPDGTIFSTALDNQIVENGMAVNGKNIYVLTGPAGPEDHADARGHFYAFQADTANGGGVVAAWNETYLAGSGIKPGGLSRGSGATPSLLGQKYVAMTDNADSQINLNVYRQASAMAEGQTSSFVCSVPLFTPGASLNEASLTSHFDGTTYSAMIPNCYNSPSFLDVSEDDVNGSYNNLTQVTPGVARVRVNADESCELVWDLPIVATMITLSTSNGILYAYTQDRELAVGGEYVWYIAAFDYASGQEIWRKRVGAGGVFNPGPSHLQLGANGRIYEGIVGGVAWVEDSPSP
;
A
#
# COMPACT_ATOMS: atom_id res chain seq x y z
N MET A 1 -2.20 2.79 -31.36
CA MET A 1 -3.47 3.44 -31.77
C MET A 1 -4.58 2.38 -31.77
N LYS A 2 -5.08 2.08 -30.57
CA LYS A 2 -6.19 1.20 -30.17
C LYS A 2 -5.87 0.89 -28.72
N GLN A 3 -6.71 1.33 -27.78
CA GLN A 3 -6.69 1.10 -26.32
C GLN A 3 -6.78 2.41 -25.52
N VAL A 4 -7.98 2.97 -25.43
CA VAL A 4 -8.55 3.63 -24.23
C VAL A 4 -10.07 3.62 -24.47
N ASN A 5 -10.73 2.52 -24.13
CA ASN A 5 -12.20 2.39 -24.07
C ASN A 5 -12.50 1.15 -23.22
N PHE A 6 -12.06 1.18 -21.96
CA PHE A 6 -11.72 -0.02 -21.19
C PHE A 6 -12.62 -0.36 -19.99
N PHE A 7 -13.69 0.39 -19.73
CA PHE A 7 -14.51 0.12 -18.53
C PHE A 7 -15.95 0.57 -18.76
N THR A 8 -16.80 -0.18 -19.47
CA THR A 8 -18.14 0.38 -19.79
C THR A 8 -19.35 -0.53 -19.91
N ALA A 9 -19.33 -1.84 -19.63
CA ALA A 9 -20.52 -2.65 -19.96
C ALA A 9 -21.27 -3.32 -18.81
N ALA A 10 -20.70 -3.57 -17.62
CA ALA A 10 -21.38 -4.41 -16.62
C ALA A 10 -21.98 -3.70 -15.39
N MET A 11 -21.69 -2.41 -15.12
CA MET A 11 -22.10 -1.77 -13.85
C MET A 11 -23.45 -1.02 -13.86
N VAL A 12 -24.17 -0.92 -14.99
CA VAL A 12 -25.33 0.01 -15.11
C VAL A 12 -26.68 -0.61 -14.69
N ALA A 13 -26.72 -1.82 -14.13
CA ALA A 13 -28.00 -2.48 -13.82
C ALA A 13 -28.14 -3.00 -12.39
N CYS A 14 -27.89 -2.18 -11.35
CA CYS A 14 -28.61 -2.31 -10.07
C CYS A 14 -28.46 -1.08 -9.15
N MET A 15 -29.01 0.08 -9.55
CA MET A 15 -29.23 1.19 -8.61
C MET A 15 -30.73 1.36 -8.35
N ALA A 16 -31.24 0.59 -7.38
CA ALA A 16 -32.34 0.96 -6.51
C ALA A 16 -32.62 -0.18 -5.50
N LYS A 17 -31.93 -0.14 -4.35
CA LYS A 17 -32.50 -0.46 -3.02
C LYS A 17 -31.45 -0.22 -1.93
N LEU A 18 -31.75 0.72 -1.04
CA LEU A 18 -31.12 0.80 0.27
C LEU A 18 -31.44 -0.48 1.07
N VAL A 19 -30.45 -0.92 1.84
CA VAL A 19 -30.42 -2.08 2.75
C VAL A 19 -30.52 -3.44 2.05
N ALA A 20 -29.44 -3.84 1.37
CA ALA A 20 -29.18 -5.23 1.02
C ALA A 20 -27.93 -5.66 1.79
N SER A 21 -27.97 -6.79 2.50
CA SER A 21 -26.75 -7.39 3.02
C SER A 21 -25.83 -7.68 1.85
N ALA A 22 -24.53 -7.46 1.99
CA ALA A 22 -23.59 -7.82 0.93
C ALA A 22 -23.74 -9.30 0.50
N ASP A 23 -23.92 -9.55 -0.80
CA ASP A 23 -23.96 -10.90 -1.36
C ASP A 23 -22.58 -11.58 -1.19
N ILE A 24 -22.54 -12.90 -1.08
CA ILE A 24 -21.28 -13.66 -0.97
C ILE A 24 -20.61 -13.75 -2.35
N VAL A 25 -19.28 -13.60 -2.40
CA VAL A 25 -18.51 -13.81 -3.64
C VAL A 25 -18.40 -15.32 -3.92
N ALA A 26 -18.98 -15.76 -5.04
CA ALA A 26 -18.93 -17.16 -5.46
C ALA A 26 -17.66 -17.48 -6.25
N ASP A 27 -17.13 -18.71 -6.09
CA ASP A 27 -15.99 -19.20 -6.87
C ASP A 27 -16.27 -19.12 -8.39
N SER A 28 -15.33 -18.57 -9.16
CA SER A 28 -15.40 -18.56 -10.63
C SER A 28 -14.78 -19.81 -11.28
N GLN A 29 -14.17 -20.69 -10.48
CA GLN A 29 -13.73 -22.02 -10.89
C GLN A 29 -14.19 -23.08 -9.90
N ASN A 30 -14.69 -24.21 -10.42
CA ASN A 30 -15.09 -25.35 -9.60
C ASN A 30 -13.87 -26.26 -9.36
N VAL A 31 -13.09 -25.95 -8.31
CA VAL A 31 -11.85 -26.66 -7.97
C VAL A 31 -11.97 -27.30 -6.60
N THR A 32 -11.54 -28.55 -6.47
CA THR A 32 -11.41 -29.24 -5.18
C THR A 32 -10.02 -29.04 -4.62
N ALA A 33 -9.92 -28.41 -3.45
CA ALA A 33 -8.66 -28.20 -2.74
C ALA A 33 -8.88 -28.29 -1.22
N PRO A 34 -7.83 -28.54 -0.41
CA PRO A 34 -7.95 -28.53 1.04
C PRO A 34 -8.46 -27.19 1.56
N ASP A 35 -9.48 -27.23 2.43
CA ASP A 35 -10.02 -26.00 3.03
C ASP A 35 -9.03 -25.38 4.05
N PHE A 36 -8.35 -26.22 4.82
CA PHE A 36 -7.34 -25.80 5.80
C PHE A 36 -6.15 -26.75 5.77
N ILE A 37 -4.94 -26.20 5.80
CA ILE A 37 -3.68 -26.94 5.87
C ILE A 37 -2.89 -26.42 7.07
N GLY A 38 -2.23 -27.32 7.81
CA GLY A 38 -1.44 -26.98 8.99
C GLY A 38 -2.20 -27.18 10.29
N LYS A 39 -1.90 -26.38 11.31
CA LYS A 39 -2.50 -26.45 12.64
C LYS A 39 -2.65 -25.07 13.24
N ALA A 40 -3.57 -24.91 14.18
CA ALA A 40 -3.74 -23.66 14.92
C ALA A 40 -2.40 -23.21 15.54
N ALA A 41 -2.14 -21.91 15.43
CA ALA A 41 -0.99 -21.24 15.99
C ALA A 41 -1.10 -21.12 17.51
N THR A 42 0.05 -21.16 18.18
CA THR A 42 0.16 -20.65 19.55
C THR A 42 0.61 -19.20 19.45
N SER A 43 -0.18 -18.27 20.00
CA SER A 43 0.16 -16.85 19.99
C SER A 43 1.51 -16.60 20.66
N GLN A 44 2.39 -15.87 19.98
CA GLN A 44 3.69 -15.40 20.46
C GLN A 44 3.75 -13.87 20.29
N PRO A 45 3.13 -13.09 21.20
CA PRO A 45 3.07 -11.65 21.07
C PRO A 45 4.46 -11.03 21.01
N LEU A 46 4.60 -10.05 20.11
CA LEU A 46 5.77 -9.18 19.96
C LEU A 46 5.57 -7.89 20.77
N ARG A 47 6.55 -7.01 20.72
CA ARG A 47 6.37 -5.64 21.22
C ARG A 47 5.22 -4.96 20.42
N PRO A 48 4.39 -4.11 21.04
CA PRO A 48 3.45 -3.29 20.29
C PRO A 48 4.16 -2.48 19.19
N LYS A 49 3.48 -2.23 18.08
CA LYS A 49 4.04 -1.51 16.94
C LYS A 49 4.49 -0.11 17.35
N GLU A 50 5.47 0.40 16.62
CA GLU A 50 5.86 1.80 16.76
C GLU A 50 4.75 2.70 16.20
N ARG A 51 4.45 3.80 16.90
CA ARG A 51 3.51 4.83 16.45
C ARG A 51 4.29 6.02 15.89
N PHE A 52 3.80 6.57 14.79
CA PHE A 52 4.37 7.75 14.15
C PHE A 52 3.46 8.93 14.34
N SER A 53 4.00 10.12 14.11
CA SER A 53 3.27 11.36 14.30
C SER A 53 3.17 12.12 12.97
N PRO A 54 1.98 12.58 12.55
CA PRO A 54 0.70 12.40 13.24
C PRO A 54 0.27 10.92 13.22
N ASP A 55 -0.52 10.50 14.22
CA ASP A 55 -1.09 9.15 14.24
C ASP A 55 -2.20 9.09 13.19
N ALA A 56 -1.82 8.59 12.01
CA ALA A 56 -2.65 8.62 10.83
C ALA A 56 -2.63 7.27 10.12
N LEU A 57 -3.75 6.93 9.49
CA LEU A 57 -3.89 5.73 8.67
C LEU A 57 -3.65 6.08 7.20
N HIS A 58 -2.78 5.32 6.55
CA HIS A 58 -2.47 5.44 5.12
C HIS A 58 -2.74 4.10 4.41
N ALA A 59 -2.56 4.08 3.08
CA ALA A 59 -2.69 2.88 2.23
C ALA A 59 -1.93 1.64 2.74
N HIS A 60 -0.80 1.87 3.42
CA HIS A 60 0.05 0.86 4.03
C HIS A 60 -0.08 0.84 5.56
N ILE A 61 -1.32 0.95 6.05
CA ILE A 61 -1.78 0.89 7.44
C ILE A 61 -1.52 2.17 8.24
N ASP A 62 -0.32 2.76 8.19
CA ASP A 62 0.02 3.95 8.98
C ASP A 62 0.92 4.94 8.23
N GLY A 63 1.16 6.11 8.85
CA GLY A 63 2.07 7.14 8.35
C GLY A 63 3.49 6.67 8.04
N GLY A 64 3.94 5.57 8.64
CA GLY A 64 5.25 4.98 8.41
C GLY A 64 5.28 3.88 7.34
N ASN A 65 4.14 3.58 6.72
CA ASN A 65 3.95 2.47 5.79
C ASN A 65 4.38 1.10 6.35
N THR A 66 4.19 0.85 7.66
CA THR A 66 4.80 -0.31 8.32
C THR A 66 4.15 -1.64 8.03
N ARG A 67 2.90 -1.66 7.56
CA ARG A 67 2.09 -2.88 7.39
C ARG A 67 2.07 -3.82 8.61
N SER A 68 2.29 -3.26 9.80
CA SER A 68 2.17 -3.97 11.07
C SER A 68 0.99 -3.42 11.87
N ASP A 69 0.31 -4.29 12.60
CA ASP A 69 -0.80 -3.90 13.47
C ASP A 69 -0.77 -4.64 14.81
N ASP A 70 -1.33 -3.99 15.83
CA ASP A 70 -1.54 -4.56 17.17
C ASP A 70 -2.85 -5.37 17.25
N TYR A 71 -3.57 -5.54 16.15
CA TYR A 71 -4.74 -6.41 16.09
C TYR A 71 -4.38 -7.89 16.07
N MET A 72 -5.21 -8.71 16.73
CA MET A 72 -4.90 -10.13 16.99
C MET A 72 -4.81 -10.97 15.71
N GLY A 73 -5.70 -10.79 14.73
CA GLY A 73 -5.83 -11.71 13.60
C GLY A 73 -6.24 -13.14 13.99
N PRO A 74 -6.56 -14.01 13.02
CA PRO A 74 -6.90 -15.41 13.31
C PRO A 74 -5.67 -16.24 13.69
N LEU A 75 -5.82 -17.15 14.65
CA LEU A 75 -4.79 -18.14 15.00
C LEU A 75 -4.98 -19.46 14.23
N GLY A 76 -6.03 -19.61 13.41
CA GLY A 76 -6.35 -20.86 12.72
C GLY A 76 -7.13 -21.84 13.60
N ILE A 77 -7.84 -21.35 14.62
CA ILE A 77 -8.68 -22.15 15.52
C ILE A 77 -10.06 -22.27 14.89
N SER A 78 -10.33 -23.42 14.26
CA SER A 78 -11.60 -23.67 13.55
C SER A 78 -11.96 -22.50 12.63
N SER A 79 -10.96 -22.03 11.87
CA SER A 79 -11.10 -20.78 11.13
C SER A 79 -12.10 -20.90 9.99
N VAL A 80 -12.82 -19.81 9.76
CA VAL A 80 -13.84 -19.65 8.73
C VAL A 80 -13.36 -18.60 7.75
N ALA A 81 -13.55 -18.86 6.46
CA ALA A 81 -13.38 -17.88 5.41
C ALA A 81 -14.76 -17.36 5.00
N SER A 82 -14.87 -16.06 4.74
CA SER A 82 -16.10 -15.40 4.31
C SER A 82 -15.78 -14.31 3.30
N SER A 83 -16.79 -13.87 2.57
CA SER A 83 -16.63 -12.82 1.55
C SER A 83 -17.90 -12.00 1.41
N ALA A 84 -17.73 -10.80 0.88
CA ALA A 84 -18.78 -9.84 0.58
C ALA A 84 -18.50 -9.20 -0.78
N ALA A 85 -19.52 -9.16 -1.65
CA ALA A 85 -19.48 -8.56 -2.98
C ALA A 85 -19.58 -7.03 -2.92
N VAL A 86 -18.74 -6.44 -2.08
CA VAL A 86 -18.54 -4.99 -1.93
C VAL A 86 -17.10 -4.73 -2.32
N GLN A 87 -16.90 -3.97 -3.40
CA GLN A 87 -15.55 -3.61 -3.85
C GLN A 87 -14.82 -2.89 -2.74
N THR A 88 -13.64 -3.33 -2.36
CA THR A 88 -12.82 -2.61 -1.38
C THR A 88 -11.43 -2.40 -1.95
N GLY A 89 -11.04 -1.14 -2.12
CA GLY A 89 -9.65 -0.75 -2.26
C GLY A 89 -8.96 -0.79 -0.90
N TYR A 90 -8.30 0.29 -0.50
CA TYR A 90 -7.70 0.36 0.83
C TYR A 90 -8.73 0.54 1.93
N MET A 91 -8.53 -0.24 2.98
CA MET A 91 -9.25 -0.15 4.24
C MET A 91 -8.46 0.72 5.22
N PHE A 92 -9.18 1.54 5.98
CA PHE A 92 -8.63 2.39 7.03
C PHE A 92 -9.39 2.09 8.33
N TRP A 93 -8.73 1.32 9.20
CA TRP A 93 -9.26 0.85 10.47
C TRP A 93 -8.98 1.84 11.60
N GLU A 94 -9.92 2.73 11.89
CA GLU A 94 -9.79 3.67 13.01
C GLU A 94 -9.98 2.97 14.37
N ASN A 95 -10.89 1.98 14.43
CA ASN A 95 -11.12 1.10 15.57
C ASN A 95 -12.05 -0.07 15.17
N SER A 96 -12.44 -0.92 16.13
CA SER A 96 -13.30 -2.11 15.90
C SER A 96 -14.69 -1.82 15.36
N THR A 97 -15.15 -0.57 15.39
CA THR A 97 -16.48 -0.17 14.94
C THR A 97 -16.44 0.81 13.75
N SER A 98 -15.24 1.12 13.26
CA SER A 98 -14.99 2.26 12.40
C SER A 98 -14.06 1.88 11.26
N LEU A 99 -14.67 1.52 10.14
CA LEU A 99 -13.98 1.18 8.89
C LEU A 99 -14.33 2.20 7.81
N LEU A 100 -13.31 2.87 7.29
CA LEU A 100 -13.40 3.65 6.05
C LEU A 100 -12.75 2.88 4.92
N VAL A 101 -13.27 3.01 3.71
CA VAL A 101 -12.72 2.37 2.52
C VAL A 101 -12.66 3.34 1.35
N ALA A 102 -11.59 3.24 0.58
CA ALA A 102 -11.56 3.76 -0.78
C ALA A 102 -12.26 2.73 -1.69
N LEU A 103 -13.47 3.06 -2.16
CA LEU A 103 -14.19 2.25 -3.15
C LEU A 103 -13.79 2.69 -4.56
N GLU A 104 -13.66 1.75 -5.48
CA GLU A 104 -13.65 2.11 -6.90
C GLU A 104 -15.06 2.55 -7.32
N CYS A 105 -15.14 3.75 -7.89
CA CYS A 105 -16.37 4.35 -8.37
C CYS A 105 -16.17 4.77 -9.82
N VAL A 106 -16.38 3.83 -10.74
CA VAL A 106 -16.32 4.12 -12.18
C VAL A 106 -17.54 4.98 -12.56
N SER A 107 -17.29 6.11 -13.21
CA SER A 107 -18.35 6.88 -13.86
C SER A 107 -18.05 6.99 -15.36
N SER A 108 -19.08 7.24 -16.17
CA SER A 108 -18.90 7.50 -17.61
C SER A 108 -18.02 8.73 -17.90
N GLN A 109 -17.67 9.53 -16.90
CA GLN A 109 -16.88 10.75 -17.01
C GLN A 109 -15.42 10.59 -16.52
N ALA A 110 -15.14 9.59 -15.68
CA ALA A 110 -13.81 9.32 -15.14
C ALA A 110 -13.60 7.80 -15.11
N PRO A 111 -12.74 7.24 -16.00
CA PRO A 111 -12.53 5.80 -16.10
C PRO A 111 -11.80 5.21 -14.88
N ILE A 112 -11.15 6.04 -14.07
CA ILE A 112 -10.52 5.66 -12.80
C ILE A 112 -10.87 6.77 -11.80
N GLY A 113 -11.66 6.42 -10.79
CA GLY A 113 -12.11 7.35 -9.76
C GLY A 113 -12.48 6.59 -8.50
N PHE A 114 -12.23 7.19 -7.36
CA PHE A 114 -12.51 6.59 -6.07
C PHE A 114 -13.70 7.29 -5.38
N CYS A 115 -14.43 6.56 -4.54
CA CYS A 115 -15.33 7.12 -3.55
C CYS A 115 -14.84 6.80 -2.15
N LEU A 116 -15.17 7.66 -1.21
CA LEU A 116 -15.05 7.36 0.20
C LEU A 116 -16.32 6.65 0.67
N ALA A 117 -16.19 5.53 1.38
CA ALA A 117 -17.33 4.94 2.09
C ALA A 117 -16.97 4.56 3.52
N ALA A 118 -18.00 4.51 4.37
CA ALA A 118 -17.94 3.83 5.65
C ALA A 118 -18.70 2.51 5.52
N LEU A 119 -18.05 1.42 5.92
CA LEU A 119 -18.67 0.10 5.97
C LEU A 119 -18.92 -0.31 7.43
N ASP A 120 -19.94 -1.14 7.64
CA ASP A 120 -20.12 -1.86 8.88
C ASP A 120 -19.02 -2.94 9.00
N PRO A 121 -18.15 -2.91 10.02
CA PRO A 121 -17.03 -3.85 10.14
C PRO A 121 -17.40 -5.33 10.30
N GLU A 122 -18.64 -5.62 10.68
CA GLU A 122 -19.08 -7.00 10.91
C GLU A 122 -19.75 -7.58 9.69
N THR A 123 -20.60 -6.80 9.02
CA THR A 123 -21.43 -7.24 7.89
C THR A 123 -20.86 -6.85 6.52
N MET A 124 -19.91 -5.90 6.48
CA MET A 124 -19.42 -5.23 5.27
C MET A 124 -20.49 -4.40 4.53
N ASP A 125 -21.65 -4.14 5.15
CA ASP A 125 -22.70 -3.32 4.56
C ASP A 125 -22.24 -1.86 4.42
N VAL A 126 -22.55 -1.24 3.27
CA VAL A 126 -22.26 0.18 3.02
C VAL A 126 -23.19 1.04 3.89
N LEU A 127 -22.62 1.72 4.89
CA LEU A 127 -23.37 2.61 5.79
C LEU A 127 -23.64 3.96 5.14
N VAL A 128 -22.60 4.54 4.54
CA VAL A 128 -22.67 5.81 3.81
C VAL A 128 -21.54 5.87 2.80
N GLN A 129 -21.80 6.49 1.66
CA GLN A 129 -20.82 6.75 0.61
C GLN A 129 -20.81 8.24 0.29
N TRP A 130 -19.61 8.77 0.08
CA TRP A 130 -19.37 10.11 -0.44
C TRP A 130 -18.68 10.00 -1.80
N THR A 131 -19.24 10.70 -2.78
CA THR A 131 -18.70 10.80 -4.13
C THR A 131 -18.25 12.22 -4.37
N ALA A 132 -17.07 12.38 -4.94
CA ALA A 132 -16.54 13.70 -5.22
C ALA A 132 -17.41 14.47 -6.22
N PRO A 133 -17.53 15.81 -6.06
CA PRO A 133 -18.29 16.63 -6.99
C PRO A 133 -17.64 16.68 -8.38
N ALA A 134 -18.40 17.12 -9.39
CA ALA A 134 -17.90 17.23 -10.76
C ALA A 134 -16.65 18.13 -10.83
N GLY A 135 -15.60 17.66 -11.52
CA GLY A 135 -14.31 18.36 -11.61
C GLY A 135 -13.44 18.24 -10.35
N ARG A 136 -13.75 17.29 -9.46
CA ARG A 136 -12.95 16.91 -8.28
C ARG A 136 -12.74 15.40 -8.25
N THR A 137 -12.42 14.79 -9.38
CA THR A 137 -12.26 13.33 -9.48
C THR A 137 -11.25 12.85 -8.46
N ALA A 138 -11.71 12.16 -7.41
CA ALA A 138 -10.83 11.62 -6.39
C ALA A 138 -9.82 10.67 -7.05
N ALA A 139 -8.55 11.00 -6.87
CA ALA A 139 -7.43 10.35 -7.51
C ALA A 139 -6.55 9.72 -6.46
N SER A 140 -5.70 8.80 -6.91
CA SER A 140 -4.80 8.05 -6.07
C SER A 140 -5.53 7.23 -5.00
N ASN A 141 -4.85 6.18 -4.58
CA ASN A 141 -5.22 5.34 -3.47
C ASN A 141 -4.43 5.73 -2.19
N TYR A 142 -3.46 6.64 -2.26
CA TYR A 142 -2.71 7.13 -1.09
C TYR A 142 -3.44 8.29 -0.38
N TRP A 143 -4.47 7.95 0.38
CA TRP A 143 -5.15 8.89 1.27
C TRP A 143 -4.55 8.86 2.67
N GLN A 144 -4.75 9.97 3.40
CA GLN A 144 -4.51 10.00 4.83
C GLN A 144 -5.83 10.12 5.57
N VAL A 145 -6.03 9.28 6.58
CA VAL A 145 -7.06 9.46 7.60
C VAL A 145 -6.39 9.88 8.89
N VAL A 146 -6.73 11.06 9.39
CA VAL A 146 -6.20 11.64 10.63
C VAL A 146 -7.34 12.38 11.33
N ASP A 147 -7.45 12.26 12.65
CA ASP A 147 -8.51 12.92 13.45
C ASP A 147 -9.95 12.76 12.88
N ASN A 148 -10.30 11.56 12.44
CA ASN A 148 -11.58 11.21 11.80
C ASN A 148 -11.90 12.00 10.52
N HIS A 149 -10.92 12.63 9.88
CA HIS A 149 -11.10 13.22 8.56
C HIS A 149 -10.16 12.61 7.54
N VAL A 150 -10.62 12.58 6.29
CA VAL A 150 -9.91 12.01 5.15
C VAL A 150 -9.34 13.13 4.31
N VAL A 151 -8.03 13.12 4.11
CA VAL A 151 -7.31 13.98 3.17
C VAL A 151 -7.17 13.23 1.85
N MET A 152 -7.81 13.76 0.81
CA MET A 152 -7.99 13.06 -0.46
C MET A 152 -7.63 13.95 -1.65
N PRO A 153 -6.61 13.60 -2.44
CA PRO A 153 -6.26 14.34 -3.64
C PRO A 153 -7.24 14.10 -4.79
N THR A 154 -7.27 15.03 -5.76
CA THR A 154 -8.03 14.92 -7.00
C THR A 154 -7.15 15.02 -8.24
N LEU A 155 -7.64 14.50 -9.37
CA LEU A 155 -6.95 14.57 -10.67
C LEU A 155 -6.73 16.01 -11.13
N GLU A 156 -7.63 16.92 -10.75
CA GLU A 156 -7.65 18.32 -11.18
C GLU A 156 -6.73 19.22 -10.32
N GLY A 157 -6.01 18.66 -9.35
CA GLY A 157 -5.06 19.39 -8.52
C GLY A 157 -5.67 20.05 -7.28
N PHE A 158 -6.76 19.49 -6.77
CA PHE A 158 -7.36 19.87 -5.50
C PHE A 158 -7.07 18.82 -4.42
N ILE A 159 -7.07 19.24 -3.17
CA ILE A 159 -7.02 18.36 -2.00
C ILE A 159 -8.30 18.60 -1.20
N MET A 160 -9.10 17.55 -1.06
CA MET A 160 -10.40 17.57 -0.37
C MET A 160 -10.21 17.02 1.04
N GLU A 161 -10.81 17.69 2.03
CA GLU A 161 -10.87 17.16 3.40
C GLU A 161 -12.31 16.84 3.77
N ILE A 162 -12.55 15.57 4.06
CA ILE A 162 -13.87 15.03 4.35
C ILE A 162 -13.91 14.55 5.80
N GLN A 163 -14.67 15.23 6.65
CA GLN A 163 -14.90 14.84 8.03
C GLN A 163 -15.93 13.71 8.08
N ARG A 164 -15.58 12.62 8.78
CA ARG A 164 -16.53 11.63 9.25
C ARG A 164 -17.19 12.13 10.54
N LEU A 165 -18.52 12.04 10.59
CA LEU A 165 -19.33 12.37 11.76
C LEU A 165 -20.21 11.18 12.13
N GLY A 166 -20.33 10.88 13.42
CA GLY A 166 -21.15 9.76 13.90
C GLY A 166 -20.50 8.39 13.68
N THR A 167 -21.21 7.34 14.11
CA THR A 167 -20.78 5.93 13.99
C THR A 167 -21.94 5.03 13.56
N GLY A 168 -21.62 3.84 13.03
CA GLY A 168 -22.60 2.90 12.51
C GLY A 168 -23.57 3.56 11.52
N THR A 169 -24.86 3.28 11.66
CA THR A 169 -25.91 3.80 10.76
C THR A 169 -26.15 5.32 10.84
N SER A 170 -25.57 6.00 11.84
CA SER A 170 -25.61 7.46 11.97
C SER A 170 -24.44 8.15 11.26
N THR A 171 -23.52 7.39 10.66
CA THR A 171 -22.32 7.92 10.02
C THR A 171 -22.70 8.83 8.85
N THR A 172 -22.10 10.01 8.79
CA THR A 172 -22.24 10.96 7.68
C THR A 172 -20.87 11.53 7.31
N PHE A 173 -20.77 12.01 6.06
CA PHE A 173 -19.57 12.69 5.56
C PHE A 173 -19.88 14.15 5.27
N THR A 174 -19.01 15.05 5.74
CA THR A 174 -19.09 16.48 5.47
C THR A 174 -17.75 16.96 4.94
N GLN A 175 -17.75 17.59 3.77
CA GLN A 175 -16.56 18.29 3.28
C GLN A 175 -16.32 19.52 4.17
N ILE A 176 -15.13 19.59 4.77
CA ILE A 176 -14.74 20.67 5.70
C ILE A 176 -13.74 21.65 5.10
N ARG A 177 -12.96 21.21 4.10
CA ARG A 177 -11.96 22.03 3.43
C ARG A 177 -11.74 21.56 1.99
N GLU A 178 -11.36 22.50 1.14
CA GLU A 178 -10.81 22.25 -0.19
C GLU A 178 -9.58 23.16 -0.35
N VAL A 179 -8.50 22.60 -0.87
CA VAL A 179 -7.25 23.32 -1.13
C VAL A 179 -6.91 23.19 -2.61
N ASP A 180 -6.71 24.31 -3.29
CA ASP A 180 -6.31 24.35 -4.70
C ASP A 180 -4.80 24.50 -4.82
N VAL A 181 -4.13 23.45 -5.31
CA VAL A 181 -2.70 23.48 -5.64
C VAL A 181 -2.45 23.36 -7.15
N SER A 182 -3.50 23.41 -7.98
CA SER A 182 -3.45 23.14 -9.43
C SER A 182 -2.44 24.02 -10.17
N SER A 183 -2.30 25.28 -9.76
CA SER A 183 -1.31 26.23 -10.31
C SER A 183 0.16 25.84 -10.09
N ARG A 184 0.42 24.88 -9.19
CA ARG A 184 1.76 24.35 -8.88
C ARG A 184 2.04 23.05 -9.62
N LEU A 185 1.03 22.44 -10.23
CA LEU A 185 1.19 21.12 -10.83
C LEU A 185 1.67 21.23 -12.28
N PRO A 186 2.68 20.44 -12.68
CA PRO A 186 3.03 20.30 -14.08
C PRO A 186 1.88 19.68 -14.87
N SER A 187 1.82 19.98 -16.18
CA SER A 187 0.83 19.35 -17.07
C SER A 187 0.94 17.82 -17.02
N GLY A 188 -0.21 17.14 -16.97
CA GLY A 188 -0.28 15.67 -16.92
C GLY A 188 0.12 15.05 -15.58
N SER A 189 0.29 15.86 -14.53
CA SER A 189 0.54 15.35 -13.17
C SER A 189 -0.76 15.12 -12.39
N ILE A 190 -0.75 14.10 -11.54
CA ILE A 190 -1.71 13.94 -10.45
C ILE A 190 -1.04 14.28 -9.13
N ILE A 191 -1.82 14.53 -8.09
CA ILE A 191 -1.31 14.48 -6.73
C ILE A 191 -1.29 12.99 -6.31
N ALA A 192 -0.09 12.42 -6.23
CA ALA A 192 0.11 11.02 -5.86
C ALA A 192 -0.29 10.79 -4.40
N MET A 193 0.01 11.73 -3.50
CA MET A 193 -0.37 11.65 -2.09
C MET A 193 -0.42 13.04 -1.47
N ALA A 194 -1.31 13.23 -0.51
CA ALA A 194 -1.35 14.41 0.34
C ALA A 194 -1.63 14.02 1.79
N GLY A 195 -1.09 14.79 2.74
CA GLY A 195 -1.31 14.54 4.16
C GLY A 195 -0.60 15.55 5.06
N TYR A 196 -1.10 15.68 6.27
CA TYR A 196 -0.54 16.48 7.34
C TYR A 196 0.73 15.86 7.95
N THR A 197 1.66 16.73 8.28
CA THR A 197 2.73 16.53 9.26
C THR A 197 2.34 17.11 10.62
N ASP A 198 3.10 16.81 11.67
CA ASP A 198 2.84 17.27 13.05
C ASP A 198 2.79 18.78 13.24
N ASP A 199 3.39 19.54 12.33
CA ASP A 199 3.44 20.99 12.34
C ASP A 199 2.27 21.63 11.57
N GLU A 200 1.18 20.86 11.36
CA GLU A 200 -0.07 21.27 10.70
C GLU A 200 0.10 21.70 9.23
N ASN A 201 1.26 21.42 8.63
CA ASN A 201 1.47 21.62 7.20
C ASN A 201 0.85 20.47 6.42
N LEU A 202 -0.01 20.81 5.45
CA LEU A 202 -0.58 19.85 4.50
C LEU A 202 0.40 19.65 3.35
N TRP A 203 1.18 18.57 3.40
CA TRP A 203 2.12 18.18 2.35
C TRP A 203 1.40 17.53 1.17
N PHE A 204 1.96 17.73 -0.03
CA PHE A 204 1.54 17.05 -1.24
C PHE A 204 2.73 16.70 -2.12
N VAL A 205 2.59 15.57 -2.80
CA VAL A 205 3.54 15.08 -3.80
C VAL A 205 2.77 14.89 -5.09
N ALA A 206 3.18 15.61 -6.13
CA ALA A 206 2.56 15.54 -7.44
C ALA A 206 3.55 15.04 -8.49
N THR A 207 3.08 14.17 -9.36
CA THR A 207 3.93 13.46 -10.32
C THR A 207 3.14 13.07 -11.57
N PRO A 208 3.79 12.96 -12.75
CA PRO A 208 3.18 12.41 -13.96
C PRO A 208 2.70 10.98 -13.73
N ALA A 209 1.53 10.64 -14.27
CA ALA A 209 0.93 9.32 -14.08
C ALA A 209 0.60 8.65 -15.41
N PRO A 210 1.62 8.22 -16.19
CA PRO A 210 1.41 7.63 -17.51
C PRO A 210 0.58 6.35 -17.46
N LEU A 211 0.63 5.60 -16.35
CA LEU A 211 -0.15 4.37 -16.14
C LEU A 211 -1.67 4.60 -16.20
N VAL A 212 -2.15 5.80 -15.90
CA VAL A 212 -3.57 6.18 -16.02
C VAL A 212 -3.83 7.08 -17.22
N GLY A 213 -2.94 7.03 -18.22
CA GLY A 213 -3.05 7.78 -19.48
C GLY A 213 -2.77 9.27 -19.34
N LEU A 214 -2.22 9.71 -18.20
CA LEU A 214 -1.79 11.08 -17.99
C LEU A 214 -0.32 11.20 -18.34
N GLU A 215 -0.06 11.32 -19.64
CA GLU A 215 1.25 11.71 -20.16
C GLU A 215 1.51 13.19 -19.84
N GLY A 216 2.68 13.48 -19.29
CA GLY A 216 2.99 14.79 -18.71
C GLY A 216 4.45 15.18 -18.84
N SER A 217 4.85 16.19 -18.06
CA SER A 217 6.28 16.54 -17.89
C SER A 217 7.07 15.38 -17.29
N ASN A 218 8.40 15.51 -17.18
CA ASN A 218 9.24 14.59 -16.40
C ASN A 218 9.58 15.18 -15.03
N THR A 219 8.67 15.98 -14.45
CA THR A 219 8.94 16.78 -13.26
C THR A 219 8.00 16.38 -12.14
N THR A 220 8.56 16.06 -10.98
CA THR A 220 7.80 15.92 -9.73
C THR A 220 7.73 17.26 -9.02
N THR A 221 6.59 17.56 -8.39
CA THR A 221 6.44 18.69 -7.47
C THR A 221 6.26 18.20 -6.05
N ILE A 222 7.09 18.70 -5.13
CA ILE A 222 6.94 18.50 -3.69
C ILE A 222 6.53 19.84 -3.10
N GLY A 223 5.46 19.86 -2.31
CA GLY A 223 5.00 21.09 -1.68
C GLY A 223 4.25 20.86 -0.38
N TYR A 224 3.97 21.96 0.30
CA TYR A 224 3.05 21.98 1.42
C TYR A 224 2.23 23.26 1.45
N VAL A 225 1.11 23.18 2.15
CA VAL A 225 0.20 24.28 2.41
C VAL A 225 0.17 24.52 3.91
N GLN A 226 0.47 25.75 4.32
CA GLN A 226 0.40 26.18 5.71
C GLN A 226 -1.06 26.34 6.17
N PRO A 227 -1.33 26.40 7.49
CA PRO A 227 -2.68 26.64 8.02
C PRO A 227 -3.35 27.92 7.49
N ASP A 228 -2.57 28.95 7.15
CA ASP A 228 -3.08 30.22 6.58
C ASP A 228 -3.36 30.16 5.07
N GLY A 229 -3.08 29.02 4.42
CA GLY A 229 -3.26 28.81 2.99
C GLY A 229 -2.05 29.16 2.12
N THR A 230 -0.93 29.59 2.71
CA THR A 230 0.31 29.84 1.95
C THR A 230 0.87 28.53 1.40
N ILE A 231 1.19 28.52 0.10
CA ILE A 231 1.70 27.34 -0.61
C ILE A 231 3.19 27.51 -0.93
N PHE A 232 4.01 26.57 -0.47
CA PHE A 232 5.41 26.43 -0.86
C PHE A 232 5.58 25.15 -1.67
N SER A 233 6.39 25.21 -2.73
CA SER A 233 6.67 24.05 -3.57
C SER A 233 8.04 24.14 -4.22
N THR A 234 8.64 22.99 -4.49
CA THR A 234 9.84 22.84 -5.30
C THR A 234 9.60 21.81 -6.41
N ALA A 235 10.28 22.00 -7.53
CA ALA A 235 10.25 21.09 -8.67
C ALA A 235 11.51 20.21 -8.66
N LEU A 236 11.32 18.92 -8.92
CA LEU A 236 12.38 17.95 -9.14
C LEU A 236 12.32 17.53 -10.61
N ASP A 237 13.15 18.18 -11.44
CA ASP A 237 13.19 17.90 -12.87
C ASP A 237 13.83 16.53 -13.13
N ASN A 238 13.30 15.83 -14.14
CA ASN A 238 13.75 14.51 -14.59
C ASN A 238 13.67 13.44 -13.50
N GLN A 239 12.72 13.59 -12.59
CA GLN A 239 12.50 12.69 -11.47
C GLN A 239 10.99 12.46 -11.30
N ILE A 240 10.60 11.19 -11.21
CA ILE A 240 9.20 10.77 -11.05
C ILE A 240 9.07 10.05 -9.72
N VAL A 241 8.02 10.37 -8.97
CA VAL A 241 7.63 9.62 -7.78
C VAL A 241 6.81 8.43 -8.24
N GLU A 242 7.22 7.24 -7.82
CA GLU A 242 6.67 5.99 -8.34
C GLU A 242 5.65 5.37 -7.38
N ASN A 243 5.62 5.84 -6.13
CA ASN A 243 4.80 5.32 -5.04
C ASN A 243 4.45 6.43 -4.03
N GLY A 244 3.90 6.08 -2.86
CA GLY A 244 3.58 7.03 -1.78
C GLY A 244 4.80 7.60 -1.04
N MET A 245 4.51 8.36 0.03
CA MET A 245 5.52 8.89 0.96
C MET A 245 5.31 8.31 2.37
N ALA A 246 6.36 8.35 3.19
CA ALA A 246 6.24 8.13 4.64
C ALA A 246 6.31 9.47 5.38
N VAL A 247 5.66 9.54 6.54
CA VAL A 247 5.55 10.74 7.37
C VAL A 247 5.93 10.41 8.80
N ASN A 248 6.82 11.21 9.39
CA ASN A 248 7.07 11.19 10.83
C ASN A 248 7.52 12.56 11.36
N GLY A 249 6.77 13.06 12.34
CA GLY A 249 6.88 14.41 12.84
C GLY A 249 6.66 15.43 11.73
N LYS A 250 7.66 16.29 11.54
CA LYS A 250 7.69 17.33 10.50
C LYS A 250 8.34 16.89 9.18
N ASN A 251 8.71 15.61 9.06
CA ASN A 251 9.47 15.11 7.92
C ASN A 251 8.59 14.22 7.05
N ILE A 252 8.72 14.40 5.74
CA ILE A 252 8.24 13.44 4.75
C ILE A 252 9.42 12.76 4.06
N TYR A 253 9.26 11.49 3.71
CA TYR A 253 10.27 10.68 3.03
C TYR A 253 9.73 10.27 1.66
N VAL A 254 10.46 10.61 0.59
CA VAL A 254 9.98 10.47 -0.80
C VAL A 254 11.07 9.84 -1.67
N LEU A 255 10.68 8.84 -2.46
CA LEU A 255 11.54 8.19 -3.45
C LEU A 255 11.20 8.70 -4.85
N THR A 256 12.23 8.94 -5.65
CA THR A 256 12.08 9.23 -7.07
C THR A 256 12.91 8.29 -7.93
N GLY A 257 12.34 7.89 -9.05
CA GLY A 257 13.02 7.24 -10.16
C GLY A 257 13.48 8.25 -11.22
N PRO A 258 14.49 7.90 -12.03
CA PRO A 258 14.95 8.75 -13.12
C PRO A 258 13.90 8.85 -14.22
N ALA A 259 13.81 10.01 -14.88
CA ALA A 259 12.87 10.24 -15.97
C ALA A 259 13.48 11.15 -17.06
N GLY A 260 12.86 11.16 -18.23
CA GLY A 260 13.28 12.04 -19.33
C GLY A 260 14.75 11.81 -19.73
N PRO A 261 15.56 12.87 -19.91
CA PRO A 261 16.98 12.74 -20.27
C PRO A 261 17.85 12.02 -19.22
N GLU A 262 17.42 11.99 -17.95
CA GLU A 262 18.14 11.28 -16.88
C GLU A 262 17.75 9.78 -16.81
N ASP A 263 16.78 9.33 -17.62
CA ASP A 263 16.49 7.91 -17.77
C ASP A 263 17.49 7.26 -18.75
N HIS A 264 18.53 6.68 -18.18
CA HIS A 264 19.56 5.92 -18.89
C HIS A 264 20.03 4.70 -18.07
N ALA A 265 20.83 3.83 -18.67
CA ALA A 265 21.14 2.51 -18.13
C ALA A 265 21.90 2.53 -16.78
N ASP A 266 22.65 3.59 -16.50
CA ASP A 266 23.43 3.81 -15.27
C ASP A 266 22.83 4.90 -14.37
N ALA A 267 21.56 5.25 -14.60
CA ALA A 267 20.86 6.28 -13.83
C ALA A 267 20.76 5.95 -12.34
N ARG A 268 20.65 7.01 -11.55
CA ARG A 268 20.42 6.94 -10.10
C ARG A 268 19.03 7.44 -9.79
N GLY A 269 18.37 6.78 -8.85
CA GLY A 269 17.20 7.34 -8.21
C GLY A 269 17.60 8.15 -6.97
N HIS A 270 16.67 8.93 -6.44
CA HIS A 270 16.90 9.73 -5.26
C HIS A 270 15.96 9.34 -4.12
N PHE A 271 16.50 9.41 -2.90
CA PHE A 271 15.73 9.29 -1.68
C PHE A 271 15.88 10.57 -0.85
N TYR A 272 14.77 11.24 -0.61
CA TYR A 272 14.74 12.51 0.11
C TYR A 272 14.08 12.36 1.48
N ALA A 273 14.57 13.13 2.44
CA ALA A 273 13.76 13.61 3.56
C ALA A 273 13.52 15.11 3.39
N PHE A 274 12.26 15.51 3.23
CA PHE A 274 11.89 16.92 3.13
C PHE A 274 11.31 17.44 4.45
N GLN A 275 11.54 18.73 4.69
CA GLN A 275 10.96 19.50 5.79
C GLN A 275 10.59 20.91 5.32
N ALA A 276 9.69 21.57 6.05
CA ALA A 276 9.34 22.96 5.82
C ALA A 276 10.47 23.87 6.35
N ASP A 277 10.89 24.84 5.56
CA ASP A 277 11.89 25.85 5.97
C ASP A 277 11.25 27.03 6.71
N THR A 278 10.57 26.73 7.81
CA THR A 278 9.86 27.75 8.61
C THR A 278 10.79 28.77 9.24
N ALA A 279 12.08 28.44 9.40
CA ALA A 279 13.08 29.33 9.97
C ALA A 279 13.52 30.46 9.02
N ASN A 280 13.42 30.27 7.69
CA ASN A 280 13.94 31.22 6.70
C ASN A 280 12.84 31.84 5.81
N GLY A 281 11.63 31.99 6.34
CA GLY A 281 10.51 32.61 5.62
C GLY A 281 9.72 31.67 4.73
N GLY A 282 9.91 30.35 4.90
CA GLY A 282 9.20 29.29 4.19
C GLY A 282 9.96 28.73 2.99
N GLY A 283 9.44 27.65 2.43
CA GLY A 283 10.09 26.86 1.37
C GLY A 283 10.16 25.38 1.71
N VAL A 284 10.46 24.56 0.70
CA VAL A 284 10.68 23.11 0.83
C VAL A 284 12.18 22.86 0.80
N VAL A 285 12.72 22.23 1.85
CA VAL A 285 14.16 21.91 1.92
C VAL A 285 14.36 20.43 2.19
N ALA A 286 15.36 19.84 1.55
CA ALA A 286 15.79 18.49 1.83
C ALA A 286 16.71 18.50 3.06
N ALA A 287 16.29 17.85 4.15
CA ALA A 287 17.15 17.58 5.29
C ALA A 287 18.33 16.67 4.89
N TRP A 288 18.08 15.75 3.96
CA TRP A 288 19.09 15.02 3.22
C TRP A 288 18.53 14.52 1.88
N ASN A 289 19.43 14.22 0.95
CA ASN A 289 19.16 13.62 -0.36
C ASN A 289 20.22 12.54 -0.60
N GLU A 290 19.80 11.29 -0.63
CA GLU A 290 20.64 10.14 -0.92
C GLU A 290 20.36 9.61 -2.32
N THR A 291 21.33 8.91 -2.91
CA THR A 291 21.15 8.26 -4.21
C THR A 291 21.13 6.74 -4.07
N TYR A 292 20.42 6.07 -4.97
CA TYR A 292 20.36 4.62 -5.03
C TYR A 292 20.49 4.09 -6.46
N LEU A 293 20.72 2.79 -6.61
CA LEU A 293 20.80 2.14 -7.91
C LEU A 293 19.40 2.03 -8.52
N ALA A 294 19.08 2.82 -9.55
CA ALA A 294 17.82 2.66 -10.28
C ALA A 294 17.87 1.53 -11.31
N GLY A 295 19.00 0.86 -11.49
CA GLY A 295 19.19 -0.16 -12.53
C GLY A 295 19.07 0.42 -13.94
N SER A 296 19.08 -0.46 -14.93
CA SER A 296 19.11 -0.11 -16.35
C SER A 296 17.74 0.00 -17.02
N GLY A 297 16.67 -0.40 -16.35
CA GLY A 297 15.31 -0.31 -16.87
C GLY A 297 14.26 -0.82 -15.88
N ILE A 298 13.01 -0.84 -16.33
CA ILE A 298 11.91 -1.49 -15.62
C ILE A 298 12.15 -3.01 -15.63
N LYS A 299 12.14 -3.64 -14.46
CA LYS A 299 12.32 -5.08 -14.33
C LYS A 299 11.05 -5.85 -14.73
N PRO A 300 11.15 -7.12 -15.16
CA PRO A 300 9.98 -7.93 -15.49
C PRO A 300 8.92 -7.96 -14.38
N GLY A 301 7.67 -7.70 -14.76
CA GLY A 301 6.52 -7.58 -13.86
C GLY A 301 6.45 -6.26 -13.08
N GLY A 302 7.45 -5.38 -13.21
CA GLY A 302 7.47 -4.06 -12.59
C GLY A 302 6.75 -3.00 -13.41
N LEU A 303 6.38 -1.93 -12.72
CA LEU A 303 5.79 -0.71 -13.26
C LEU A 303 6.75 0.47 -13.16
N SER A 304 7.70 0.37 -12.23
CA SER A 304 8.56 1.46 -11.81
C SER A 304 9.94 1.36 -12.48
N ARG A 305 10.49 2.53 -12.83
CA ARG A 305 11.83 2.66 -13.40
C ARG A 305 12.91 2.67 -12.31
N GLY A 306 12.63 3.30 -11.18
CA GLY A 306 13.44 3.31 -9.97
C GLY A 306 13.00 2.23 -8.99
N SER A 307 12.89 2.59 -7.72
CA SER A 307 12.68 1.67 -6.59
C SER A 307 11.39 0.85 -6.69
N GLY A 308 10.28 1.47 -7.10
CA GLY A 308 8.92 0.91 -7.01
C GLY A 308 8.38 0.69 -5.60
N ALA A 309 9.25 0.56 -4.58
CA ALA A 309 8.85 0.40 -3.20
C ALA A 309 8.36 1.72 -2.57
N THR A 310 7.46 1.60 -1.61
CA THR A 310 7.09 2.72 -0.73
C THR A 310 8.11 2.86 0.40
N PRO A 311 8.66 4.06 0.69
CA PRO A 311 9.57 4.22 1.82
C PRO A 311 8.85 3.82 3.11
N SER A 312 9.50 2.97 3.91
CA SER A 312 8.90 2.40 5.12
C SER A 312 9.77 2.70 6.35
N LEU A 313 9.15 3.18 7.42
CA LEU A 313 9.84 3.52 8.65
C LEU A 313 10.15 2.27 9.47
N LEU A 314 11.37 2.22 10.01
CA LEU A 314 11.88 1.18 10.89
C LEU A 314 12.09 1.79 12.26
N GLY A 315 11.04 1.74 13.08
CA GLY A 315 10.95 2.46 14.35
C GLY A 315 11.17 3.97 14.18
N GLN A 316 11.60 4.67 15.24
CA GLN A 316 11.87 6.12 15.18
C GLN A 316 13.23 6.49 14.57
N LYS A 317 14.11 5.50 14.33
CA LYS A 317 15.51 5.77 13.98
C LYS A 317 15.77 5.65 12.48
N TYR A 318 15.15 4.71 11.81
CA TYR A 318 15.50 4.33 10.44
C TYR A 318 14.32 4.46 9.49
N VAL A 319 14.64 4.58 8.21
CA VAL A 319 13.74 4.46 7.08
C VAL A 319 14.43 3.59 6.02
N ALA A 320 13.69 2.70 5.37
CA ALA A 320 14.25 1.78 4.40
C ALA A 320 13.39 1.67 3.15
N MET A 321 14.04 1.18 2.09
CA MET A 321 13.48 0.94 0.77
C MET A 321 14.30 -0.12 0.05
N THR A 322 13.79 -0.68 -1.04
CA THR A 322 14.60 -1.48 -1.96
C THR A 322 15.08 -0.66 -3.15
N ASP A 323 16.31 -0.84 -3.59
CA ASP A 323 16.74 -0.28 -4.88
C ASP A 323 16.25 -1.12 -6.07
N ASN A 324 16.68 -0.76 -7.29
CA ASN A 324 16.36 -1.47 -8.53
C ASN A 324 17.63 -1.97 -9.24
N ALA A 325 18.68 -2.31 -8.49
CA ALA A 325 19.96 -2.71 -9.06
C ALA A 325 19.84 -3.92 -10.03
N ASP A 326 20.58 -3.90 -11.15
CA ASP A 326 20.43 -4.88 -12.24
C ASP A 326 20.60 -6.33 -11.79
N SER A 327 21.66 -6.63 -11.02
CA SER A 327 21.96 -7.98 -10.56
C SER A 327 20.89 -8.48 -9.59
N GLN A 328 20.67 -7.77 -8.49
CA GLN A 328 19.55 -8.01 -7.59
C GLN A 328 19.27 -6.78 -6.77
N ILE A 329 18.01 -6.58 -6.39
CA ILE A 329 17.65 -5.47 -5.53
C ILE A 329 18.30 -5.65 -4.15
N ASN A 330 18.59 -4.52 -3.50
CA ASN A 330 19.07 -4.50 -2.13
C ASN A 330 18.05 -3.79 -1.24
N LEU A 331 17.86 -4.26 -0.01
CA LEU A 331 17.32 -3.41 1.04
C LEU A 331 18.37 -2.37 1.41
N ASN A 332 18.04 -1.10 1.29
CA ASN A 332 18.89 0.01 1.72
C ASN A 332 18.24 0.70 2.92
N VAL A 333 19.03 0.88 3.98
CA VAL A 333 18.58 1.48 5.24
C VAL A 333 19.27 2.81 5.45
N TYR A 334 18.48 3.80 5.85
CA TYR A 334 18.88 5.19 6.08
C TYR A 334 18.38 5.63 7.46
N ARG A 335 19.01 6.64 8.05
CA ARG A 335 18.50 7.31 9.26
C ARG A 335 17.35 8.25 8.91
N GLN A 336 16.36 8.31 9.78
CA GLN A 336 15.39 9.39 9.70
C GLN A 336 16.08 10.74 9.93
N ALA A 337 15.59 11.79 9.28
CA ALA A 337 16.12 13.14 9.43
C ALA A 337 16.22 13.61 10.89
N SER A 338 15.23 13.24 11.72
CA SER A 338 15.23 13.51 13.18
C SER A 338 16.30 12.75 13.96
N ALA A 339 16.82 11.64 13.42
CA ALA A 339 17.83 10.79 14.03
C ALA A 339 19.25 11.08 13.52
N MET A 340 19.41 12.06 12.63
CA MET A 340 20.71 12.50 12.15
C MET A 340 21.46 13.27 13.23
N ALA A 341 22.75 12.97 13.42
CA ALA A 341 23.60 13.79 14.29
C ALA A 341 23.93 15.14 13.63
N GLU A 342 24.18 16.16 14.44
CA GLU A 342 24.61 17.47 13.94
C GLU A 342 25.90 17.33 13.11
N GLY A 343 25.91 17.90 11.91
CA GLY A 343 27.03 17.83 10.97
C GLY A 343 27.16 16.50 10.22
N GLN A 344 26.29 15.52 10.45
CA GLN A 344 26.27 14.29 9.68
C GLN A 344 25.75 14.55 8.25
N THR A 345 26.53 14.16 7.25
CA THR A 345 26.26 14.49 5.84
C THR A 345 25.59 13.37 5.05
N SER A 346 25.60 12.13 5.57
CA SER A 346 24.95 10.98 4.94
C SER A 346 24.06 10.25 5.93
N SER A 347 22.87 9.91 5.46
CA SER A 347 21.88 9.17 6.21
C SER A 347 22.08 7.65 6.10
N PHE A 348 22.80 7.18 5.08
CA PHE A 348 23.01 5.76 4.80
C PHE A 348 23.56 4.98 6.01
N VAL A 349 23.06 3.76 6.18
CA VAL A 349 23.36 2.86 7.28
C VAL A 349 23.97 1.56 6.76
N CYS A 350 23.21 0.82 5.97
CA CYS A 350 23.59 -0.49 5.48
C CYS A 350 22.83 -0.84 4.19
N SER A 351 23.32 -1.86 3.49
CA SER A 351 22.65 -2.45 2.32
C SER A 351 22.74 -3.98 2.37
N VAL A 352 21.66 -4.67 2.05
CA VAL A 352 21.59 -6.14 2.05
C VAL A 352 21.00 -6.63 0.72
N PRO A 353 21.72 -7.44 -0.07
CA PRO A 353 21.20 -8.02 -1.30
C PRO A 353 20.08 -9.02 -1.01
N LEU A 354 18.98 -8.94 -1.77
CA LEU A 354 17.79 -9.77 -1.58
C LEU A 354 17.59 -10.74 -2.74
N PHE A 355 17.02 -11.91 -2.43
CA PHE A 355 16.58 -12.92 -3.39
C PHE A 355 17.67 -13.42 -4.36
N THR A 356 17.23 -14.12 -5.41
CA THR A 356 18.08 -14.70 -6.43
C THR A 356 18.56 -13.62 -7.44
N PRO A 357 19.85 -13.59 -7.80
CA PRO A 357 20.35 -12.75 -8.88
C PRO A 357 19.55 -12.91 -10.18
N GLY A 358 19.19 -11.79 -10.80
CA GLY A 358 18.43 -11.70 -12.04
C GLY A 358 16.92 -11.86 -11.86
N ALA A 359 16.43 -12.19 -10.66
CA ALA A 359 15.03 -12.51 -10.41
C ALA A 359 14.51 -11.86 -9.11
N SER A 360 14.70 -10.54 -8.99
CA SER A 360 14.29 -9.75 -7.83
C SER A 360 13.69 -8.41 -8.22
N LEU A 361 12.58 -8.05 -7.60
CA LEU A 361 11.84 -6.79 -7.76
C LEU A 361 10.98 -6.58 -6.50
N ASN A 362 10.67 -5.33 -6.16
CA ASN A 362 9.67 -5.01 -5.15
C ASN A 362 8.87 -3.76 -5.59
N GLU A 363 7.55 -3.90 -5.68
CA GLU A 363 6.60 -2.84 -6.07
C GLU A 363 5.59 -2.57 -4.93
N ALA A 364 6.01 -2.85 -3.69
CA ALA A 364 5.17 -2.80 -2.49
C ALA A 364 5.89 -2.05 -1.37
N SER A 365 5.17 -1.67 -0.31
CA SER A 365 5.82 -1.23 0.92
C SER A 365 6.45 -2.41 1.66
N LEU A 366 7.39 -2.10 2.56
CA LEU A 366 7.96 -3.10 3.45
C LEU A 366 6.97 -3.41 4.58
N THR A 367 7.09 -4.57 5.21
CA THR A 367 6.49 -4.79 6.53
C THR A 367 7.56 -4.62 7.59
N SER A 368 7.40 -3.69 8.52
CA SER A 368 8.43 -3.36 9.51
C SER A 368 8.01 -3.66 10.94
N HIS A 369 9.02 -3.91 11.79
CA HIS A 369 8.82 -4.10 13.22
C HIS A 369 10.05 -3.67 14.01
N PHE A 370 9.85 -3.07 15.19
CA PHE A 370 10.90 -2.76 16.15
C PHE A 370 10.64 -3.51 17.45
N ASP A 371 11.55 -4.40 17.85
CA ASP A 371 11.37 -5.24 19.04
C ASP A 371 11.82 -4.55 20.35
N GLY A 372 12.29 -3.31 20.27
CA GLY A 372 12.91 -2.57 21.37
C GLY A 372 14.44 -2.54 21.32
N THR A 373 15.07 -3.40 20.52
CA THR A 373 16.52 -3.51 20.34
C THR A 373 16.91 -3.51 18.86
N THR A 374 16.22 -4.29 18.05
CA THR A 374 16.50 -4.50 16.62
C THR A 374 15.30 -4.15 15.76
N TYR A 375 15.57 -3.79 14.51
CA TYR A 375 14.55 -3.40 13.54
C TYR A 375 14.47 -4.48 12.47
N SER A 376 13.28 -4.87 12.07
CA SER A 376 13.07 -5.82 10.97
C SER A 376 12.34 -5.16 9.82
N ALA A 377 12.70 -5.58 8.61
CA ALA A 377 11.95 -5.33 7.38
C ALA A 377 11.68 -6.67 6.70
N MET A 378 10.44 -6.92 6.32
CA MET A 378 10.02 -8.05 5.52
C MET A 378 9.58 -7.57 4.14
N ILE A 379 10.07 -8.24 3.11
CA ILE A 379 9.99 -7.80 1.71
C ILE A 379 9.50 -8.96 0.85
N PRO A 380 8.37 -8.84 0.14
CA PRO A 380 7.96 -9.82 -0.88
C PRO A 380 8.68 -9.55 -2.21
N ASN A 381 9.01 -10.61 -2.93
CA ASN A 381 9.55 -10.54 -4.28
C ASN A 381 8.40 -10.44 -5.30
N CYS A 382 8.38 -9.35 -6.05
CA CYS A 382 7.37 -9.07 -7.07
C CYS A 382 7.86 -9.45 -8.48
N TYR A 383 9.04 -10.04 -8.65
CA TYR A 383 9.63 -10.26 -9.96
C TYR A 383 8.75 -11.16 -10.84
N ASN A 384 8.44 -10.66 -12.04
CA ASN A 384 7.56 -11.28 -13.03
C ASN A 384 6.09 -11.40 -12.56
N SER A 385 5.65 -10.54 -11.64
CA SER A 385 4.23 -10.41 -11.28
C SER A 385 3.39 -10.03 -12.50
N PRO A 386 2.19 -10.62 -12.67
CA PRO A 386 1.20 -10.06 -13.58
C PRO A 386 0.88 -8.62 -13.18
N SER A 387 0.59 -7.76 -14.15
CA SER A 387 0.13 -6.41 -13.86
C SER A 387 -1.18 -6.46 -13.09
N PHE A 388 -1.30 -5.72 -12.00
CA PHE A 388 -2.58 -5.58 -11.29
C PHE A 388 -3.64 -4.86 -12.13
N LEU A 389 -3.24 -4.19 -13.22
CA LEU A 389 -4.15 -3.55 -14.18
C LEU A 389 -4.73 -4.55 -15.21
N ASP A 390 -4.17 -5.76 -15.33
CA ASP A 390 -4.55 -6.75 -16.34
C ASP A 390 -5.76 -7.60 -15.89
N VAL A 391 -6.84 -6.97 -15.41
CA VAL A 391 -8.10 -7.66 -15.11
C VAL A 391 -8.92 -7.75 -16.39
N SER A 392 -8.74 -8.82 -17.17
CA SER A 392 -9.45 -9.00 -18.45
C SER A 392 -10.93 -9.33 -18.24
N GLU A 393 -11.83 -8.52 -18.82
CA GLU A 393 -13.28 -8.77 -18.85
C GLU A 393 -13.66 -10.00 -19.70
N ASP A 394 -12.84 -10.36 -20.69
CA ASP A 394 -13.16 -11.46 -21.62
C ASP A 394 -13.01 -12.85 -20.97
N ASP A 395 -12.16 -12.96 -19.96
CA ASP A 395 -11.94 -14.18 -19.20
C ASP A 395 -11.53 -13.86 -17.76
N VAL A 396 -12.48 -13.97 -16.83
CA VAL A 396 -12.23 -13.79 -15.39
C VAL A 396 -11.20 -14.79 -14.86
N ASN A 397 -10.97 -15.92 -15.54
CA ASN A 397 -9.99 -16.93 -15.18
C ASN A 397 -8.81 -16.95 -16.18
N GLY A 398 -8.50 -15.81 -16.80
CA GLY A 398 -7.39 -15.69 -17.73
C GLY A 398 -6.01 -15.83 -17.07
N SER A 399 -4.96 -15.84 -17.89
CA SER A 399 -3.57 -16.10 -17.47
C SER A 399 -3.00 -15.09 -16.48
N TYR A 400 -3.58 -13.90 -16.35
CA TYR A 400 -3.17 -12.89 -15.36
C TYR A 400 -3.37 -13.35 -13.91
N ASN A 401 -4.20 -14.37 -13.68
CA ASN A 401 -4.37 -14.99 -12.38
C ASN A 401 -3.24 -15.96 -12.01
N ASN A 402 -2.40 -16.36 -12.98
CA ASN A 402 -1.41 -17.40 -12.77
C ASN A 402 -0.14 -16.85 -12.09
N LEU A 403 -0.01 -17.09 -10.79
CA LEU A 403 1.15 -16.64 -10.02
C LEU A 403 2.36 -17.58 -10.11
N THR A 404 2.30 -18.67 -10.87
CA THR A 404 3.45 -19.58 -11.06
C THR A 404 4.61 -18.90 -11.79
N GLN A 405 4.32 -17.86 -12.58
CA GLN A 405 5.34 -17.06 -13.27
C GLN A 405 6.13 -16.14 -12.33
N VAL A 406 5.58 -15.83 -11.14
CA VAL A 406 6.24 -14.98 -10.15
C VAL A 406 7.39 -15.74 -9.51
N THR A 407 8.53 -15.07 -9.39
CA THR A 407 9.69 -15.64 -8.69
C THR A 407 9.42 -15.67 -7.20
N PRO A 408 9.50 -16.83 -6.52
CA PRO A 408 9.30 -16.91 -5.09
C PRO A 408 10.32 -16.08 -4.29
N GLY A 409 9.90 -15.56 -3.15
CA GLY A 409 10.74 -14.82 -2.22
C GLY A 409 9.92 -13.99 -1.25
N VAL A 410 10.11 -14.24 0.05
CA VAL A 410 9.73 -13.30 1.12
C VAL A 410 10.89 -13.27 2.09
N ALA A 411 11.62 -12.17 2.11
CA ALA A 411 12.84 -12.02 2.91
C ALA A 411 12.56 -11.24 4.18
N ARG A 412 13.19 -11.62 5.30
CA ARG A 412 13.28 -10.79 6.51
C ARG A 412 14.72 -10.37 6.73
N VAL A 413 14.95 -9.07 6.79
CA VAL A 413 16.24 -8.47 7.18
C VAL A 413 16.12 -7.86 8.57
N ARG A 414 17.17 -8.00 9.38
CA ARG A 414 17.31 -7.35 10.69
C ARG A 414 18.39 -6.27 10.60
N VAL A 415 18.10 -5.11 11.18
CA VAL A 415 19.07 -4.04 11.50
C VAL A 415 19.38 -4.12 12.99
N ASN A 416 20.65 -4.36 13.31
CA ASN A 416 21.13 -4.48 14.66
C ASN A 416 21.42 -3.11 15.29
N ALA A 417 21.60 -3.09 16.62
CA ALA A 417 21.91 -1.87 17.36
C ALA A 417 23.25 -1.22 16.94
N ASP A 418 24.20 -2.01 16.46
CA ASP A 418 25.48 -1.57 15.90
C ASP A 418 25.38 -1.16 14.42
N GLU A 419 24.16 -1.08 13.89
CA GLU A 419 23.83 -0.65 12.54
C GLU A 419 24.26 -1.63 11.44
N SER A 420 24.71 -2.83 11.81
CA SER A 420 24.87 -3.94 10.86
C SER A 420 23.51 -4.49 10.44
N CYS A 421 23.44 -5.02 9.21
CA CYS A 421 22.22 -5.59 8.66
C CYS A 421 22.45 -7.02 8.19
N GLU A 422 21.52 -7.91 8.51
CA GLU A 422 21.61 -9.34 8.18
C GLU A 422 20.29 -9.88 7.64
N LEU A 423 20.37 -10.73 6.62
CA LEU A 423 19.25 -11.55 6.17
C LEU A 423 19.00 -12.64 7.20
N VAL A 424 17.80 -12.65 7.80
CA VAL A 424 17.39 -13.61 8.83
C VAL A 424 16.85 -14.89 8.18
N TRP A 425 15.96 -14.73 7.20
CA TRP A 425 15.39 -15.81 6.41
C TRP A 425 14.88 -15.28 5.06
N ASP A 426 14.75 -16.19 4.09
CA ASP A 426 14.14 -15.95 2.77
C ASP A 426 13.26 -17.16 2.42
N LEU A 427 11.96 -16.92 2.28
CA LEU A 427 10.96 -17.96 2.09
C LEU A 427 10.71 -18.19 0.60
N PRO A 428 10.73 -19.46 0.13
CA PRO A 428 10.50 -19.79 -1.28
C PRO A 428 8.99 -19.85 -1.60
N ILE A 429 8.25 -18.80 -1.22
CA ILE A 429 6.81 -18.67 -1.47
C ILE A 429 6.52 -17.48 -2.38
N VAL A 430 5.35 -17.50 -3.03
CA VAL A 430 4.80 -16.32 -3.70
C VAL A 430 3.73 -15.73 -2.80
N ALA A 431 3.89 -14.46 -2.43
CA ALA A 431 2.91 -13.70 -1.68
C ALA A 431 2.63 -12.41 -2.46
N THR A 432 1.35 -12.07 -2.66
CA THR A 432 0.99 -10.79 -3.29
C THR A 432 1.26 -9.64 -2.32
N MET A 433 0.96 -9.85 -1.03
CA MET A 433 1.20 -8.90 0.03
C MET A 433 1.36 -9.62 1.38
N ILE A 434 2.01 -8.96 2.33
CA ILE A 434 2.23 -9.47 3.70
C ILE A 434 1.87 -8.43 4.77
N THR A 435 1.40 -8.88 5.93
CA THR A 435 1.01 -8.03 7.07
C THR A 435 1.35 -8.71 8.39
N LEU A 436 1.96 -8.00 9.33
CA LEU A 436 2.38 -8.54 10.63
C LEU A 436 1.37 -8.19 11.73
N SER A 437 0.89 -9.19 12.46
CA SER A 437 0.27 -8.96 13.78
C SER A 437 1.33 -9.02 14.87
N THR A 438 1.55 -7.91 15.55
CA THR A 438 2.41 -7.87 16.75
C THR A 438 1.71 -8.54 17.93
N SER A 439 0.37 -8.57 17.97
CA SER A 439 -0.39 -9.19 19.06
C SER A 439 -0.26 -10.71 19.13
N ASN A 440 0.15 -11.38 18.05
CA ASN A 440 0.33 -12.82 18.05
C ASN A 440 1.64 -13.32 17.41
N GLY A 441 2.44 -12.45 16.79
CA GLY A 441 3.71 -12.82 16.15
C GLY A 441 3.56 -13.54 14.81
N ILE A 442 2.42 -13.41 14.14
CA ILE A 442 2.15 -14.02 12.84
C ILE A 442 2.31 -12.99 11.72
N LEU A 443 3.10 -13.36 10.71
CA LEU A 443 3.13 -12.71 9.42
C LEU A 443 2.11 -13.40 8.50
N TYR A 444 1.05 -12.69 8.14
CA TYR A 444 0.05 -13.18 7.19
C TYR A 444 0.45 -12.85 5.77
N ALA A 445 0.12 -13.74 4.84
CA ALA A 445 0.31 -13.56 3.41
C ALA A 445 -0.92 -14.02 2.63
N TYR A 446 -1.21 -13.34 1.53
CA TYR A 446 -2.15 -13.82 0.52
C TYR A 446 -1.40 -14.56 -0.58
N THR A 447 -1.78 -15.81 -0.86
CA THR A 447 -1.02 -16.72 -1.74
C THR A 447 -1.94 -17.61 -2.57
N GLN A 448 -1.37 -18.23 -3.59
CA GLN A 448 -2.05 -19.15 -4.50
C GLN A 448 -1.46 -20.57 -4.36
N ASP A 449 -2.30 -21.59 -4.49
CA ASP A 449 -1.84 -22.97 -4.66
C ASP A 449 -1.06 -23.10 -5.97
N ARG A 450 0.26 -23.24 -5.85
CA ARG A 450 1.15 -23.25 -7.00
C ARG A 450 0.99 -24.50 -7.85
N GLU A 451 0.70 -25.66 -7.24
CA GLU A 451 0.58 -26.92 -7.97
C GLU A 451 -0.68 -26.92 -8.84
N LEU A 452 -1.80 -26.48 -8.28
CA LEU A 452 -3.07 -26.33 -9.00
C LEU A 452 -2.97 -25.23 -10.08
N ALA A 453 -2.29 -24.12 -9.79
CA ALA A 453 -2.15 -23.01 -10.73
C ALA A 453 -1.36 -23.38 -11.99
N VAL A 454 -0.44 -24.36 -11.94
CA VAL A 454 0.23 -24.91 -13.14
C VAL A 454 -0.80 -25.51 -14.11
N GLY A 455 -1.88 -26.12 -13.57
CA GLY A 455 -3.00 -26.65 -14.34
C GLY A 455 -4.04 -25.63 -14.77
N GLY A 456 -3.87 -24.35 -14.41
CA GLY A 456 -4.86 -23.29 -14.64
C GLY A 456 -5.98 -23.24 -13.60
N GLU A 457 -5.82 -23.93 -12.47
CA GLU A 457 -6.75 -23.90 -11.34
C GLU A 457 -6.23 -22.95 -10.26
N TYR A 458 -6.87 -21.79 -10.11
CA TYR A 458 -6.40 -20.71 -9.25
C TYR A 458 -7.08 -20.78 -7.89
N VAL A 459 -6.47 -21.47 -6.93
CA VAL A 459 -6.99 -21.54 -5.55
C VAL A 459 -6.22 -20.61 -4.63
N TRP A 460 -6.94 -19.75 -3.92
CA TRP A 460 -6.36 -18.68 -3.11
C TRP A 460 -6.47 -18.98 -1.62
N TYR A 461 -5.44 -18.57 -0.88
CA TYR A 461 -5.32 -18.80 0.56
C TYR A 461 -4.82 -17.55 1.27
N ILE A 462 -5.32 -17.34 2.49
CA ILE A 462 -4.59 -16.60 3.51
C ILE A 462 -3.74 -17.60 4.28
N ALA A 463 -2.44 -17.36 4.33
CA ALA A 463 -1.45 -18.18 4.99
C ALA A 463 -0.78 -17.43 6.15
N ALA A 464 -0.46 -18.16 7.22
CA ALA A 464 0.15 -17.64 8.43
C ALA A 464 1.57 -18.21 8.59
N PHE A 465 2.52 -17.31 8.79
CA PHE A 465 3.93 -17.63 8.99
C PHE A 465 4.40 -17.12 10.34
N ASP A 466 5.19 -17.92 11.05
CA ASP A 466 5.82 -17.50 12.30
C ASP A 466 6.86 -16.41 12.00
N TYR A 467 6.70 -15.22 12.60
CA TYR A 467 7.59 -14.08 12.35
C TYR A 467 9.07 -14.39 12.64
N ALA A 468 9.33 -15.17 13.70
CA ALA A 468 10.67 -15.44 14.17
C ALA A 468 11.43 -16.37 13.19
N SER A 469 10.81 -17.47 12.79
CA SER A 469 11.41 -18.56 12.02
C SER A 469 11.09 -18.54 10.53
N GLY A 470 10.04 -17.84 10.12
CA GLY A 470 9.50 -17.87 8.76
C GLY A 470 8.76 -19.17 8.40
N GLN A 471 8.56 -20.09 9.36
CA GLN A 471 7.84 -21.33 9.08
C GLN A 471 6.36 -21.06 8.87
N GLU A 472 5.80 -21.68 7.83
CA GLU A 472 4.35 -21.71 7.65
C GLU A 472 3.69 -22.52 8.76
N ILE A 473 2.69 -21.94 9.39
CA ILE A 473 1.93 -22.52 10.50
C ILE A 473 0.65 -23.18 9.96
N TRP A 474 -0.09 -22.40 9.17
CA TRP A 474 -1.33 -22.83 8.53
C TRP A 474 -1.67 -21.97 7.30
N ARG A 475 -2.59 -22.47 6.48
CA ARG A 475 -3.30 -21.67 5.48
C ARG A 475 -4.76 -22.06 5.40
N LYS A 476 -5.62 -21.07 5.15
CA LYS A 476 -7.07 -21.20 5.02
C LYS A 476 -7.48 -20.78 3.60
N ARG A 477 -8.18 -21.67 2.89
CA ARG A 477 -8.73 -21.40 1.56
C ARG A 477 -9.76 -20.28 1.68
N VAL A 478 -9.64 -19.25 0.84
CA VAL A 478 -10.62 -18.17 0.76
C VAL A 478 -11.58 -18.33 -0.42
N GLY A 479 -11.11 -18.93 -1.52
CA GLY A 479 -11.92 -19.14 -2.73
C GLY A 479 -11.10 -19.61 -3.92
N ALA A 480 -11.73 -19.71 -5.09
CA ALA A 480 -11.11 -20.14 -6.34
C ALA A 480 -11.57 -19.35 -7.58
N GLY A 481 -10.65 -19.26 -8.55
CA GLY A 481 -10.78 -18.50 -9.78
C GLY A 481 -10.39 -17.02 -9.63
N GLY A 482 -10.43 -16.27 -10.73
CA GLY A 482 -9.92 -14.90 -10.74
C GLY A 482 -10.80 -13.85 -10.05
N VAL A 483 -12.04 -14.18 -9.65
CA VAL A 483 -12.82 -13.31 -8.75
C VAL A 483 -12.17 -13.17 -7.36
N PHE A 484 -11.30 -14.11 -6.97
CA PHE A 484 -10.50 -14.05 -5.74
C PHE A 484 -9.06 -13.56 -5.98
N ASN A 485 -8.75 -13.06 -7.18
CA ASN A 485 -7.50 -12.35 -7.44
C ASN A 485 -7.48 -11.06 -6.61
N PRO A 486 -6.38 -10.72 -5.92
CA PRO A 486 -6.36 -9.57 -5.02
C PRO A 486 -6.26 -8.21 -5.72
N GLY A 487 -5.95 -8.17 -7.02
CA GLY A 487 -5.79 -6.91 -7.75
C GLY A 487 -4.78 -5.96 -7.08
N PRO A 488 -5.06 -4.65 -6.97
CA PRO A 488 -4.20 -3.67 -6.30
C PRO A 488 -4.43 -3.58 -4.78
N SER A 489 -5.38 -4.34 -4.22
CA SER A 489 -5.76 -4.26 -2.81
C SER A 489 -4.73 -4.93 -1.89
N HIS A 490 -4.83 -4.62 -0.60
CA HIS A 490 -3.84 -5.05 0.40
C HIS A 490 -4.46 -5.91 1.50
N LEU A 491 -3.69 -6.91 1.93
CA LEU A 491 -3.98 -7.72 3.11
C LEU A 491 -3.94 -6.86 4.37
N GLN A 492 -4.99 -6.83 5.17
CA GLN A 492 -5.03 -5.99 6.37
C GLN A 492 -5.70 -6.68 7.54
N LEU A 493 -5.19 -6.41 8.74
CA LEU A 493 -5.83 -6.84 9.98
C LEU A 493 -6.92 -5.83 10.34
N GLY A 494 -8.10 -6.34 10.69
CA GLY A 494 -9.16 -5.52 11.29
C GLY A 494 -9.10 -5.57 12.81
N ALA A 495 -9.57 -4.50 13.43
CA ALA A 495 -9.68 -4.38 14.88
C ALA A 495 -10.64 -5.40 15.52
N ASN A 496 -11.47 -6.07 14.71
CA ASN A 496 -12.32 -7.19 15.14
C ASN A 496 -11.61 -8.56 15.11
N GLY A 497 -10.30 -8.60 14.86
CA GLY A 497 -9.51 -9.83 14.88
C GLY A 497 -9.56 -10.64 13.58
N ARG A 498 -10.21 -10.10 12.54
CA ARG A 498 -10.24 -10.68 11.19
C ARG A 498 -9.03 -10.23 10.38
N ILE A 499 -8.66 -11.00 9.37
CA ILE A 499 -7.70 -10.62 8.32
C ILE A 499 -8.43 -10.54 6.99
N TYR A 500 -8.35 -9.40 6.31
CA TYR A 500 -9.10 -9.07 5.09
C TYR A 500 -8.17 -8.94 3.89
N GLU A 501 -8.65 -9.36 2.73
CA GLU A 501 -8.06 -9.12 1.42
C GLU A 501 -9.13 -8.54 0.50
N GLY A 502 -8.87 -7.37 -0.09
CA GLY A 502 -9.68 -6.90 -1.21
C GLY A 502 -9.42 -7.80 -2.43
N ILE A 503 -10.47 -8.23 -3.11
CA ILE A 503 -10.40 -9.13 -4.26
C ILE A 503 -11.21 -8.55 -5.43
N VAL A 504 -10.96 -9.00 -6.66
CA VAL A 504 -11.70 -8.55 -7.85
C VAL A 504 -13.21 -8.65 -7.66
N GLY A 505 -13.71 -9.66 -6.93
CA GLY A 505 -15.13 -9.84 -6.64
C GLY A 505 -15.69 -9.01 -5.47
N GLY A 506 -14.85 -8.31 -4.70
CA GLY A 506 -15.25 -7.58 -3.48
C GLY A 506 -14.19 -7.64 -2.38
N VAL A 507 -14.53 -8.23 -1.25
CA VAL A 507 -13.62 -8.46 -0.11
C VAL A 507 -13.78 -9.88 0.42
N ALA A 508 -12.68 -10.51 0.80
CA ALA A 508 -12.66 -11.79 1.51
C ALA A 508 -11.93 -11.63 2.85
N TRP A 509 -12.30 -12.43 3.84
CA TRP A 509 -11.60 -12.44 5.12
C TRP A 509 -11.57 -13.82 5.76
N VAL A 510 -10.68 -13.97 6.72
CA VAL A 510 -10.58 -15.14 7.60
C VAL A 510 -10.69 -14.70 9.06
N GLU A 511 -11.41 -15.49 9.85
CA GLU A 511 -11.56 -15.32 11.29
C GLU A 511 -11.55 -16.67 12.00
N ASP A 512 -11.20 -16.69 13.29
CA ASP A 512 -11.39 -17.88 14.12
C ASP A 512 -12.84 -17.98 14.55
N SER A 513 -13.40 -19.19 14.57
CA SER A 513 -14.73 -19.38 15.15
C SER A 513 -14.70 -18.96 16.63
N PRO A 514 -15.74 -18.27 17.14
CA PRO A 514 -15.85 -18.05 18.57
C PRO A 514 -15.74 -19.41 19.28
N SER A 515 -14.84 -19.50 20.26
CA SER A 515 -14.66 -20.75 21.02
C SER A 515 -16.02 -21.20 21.57
N PRO A 516 -16.42 -22.48 21.36
CA PRO A 516 -17.72 -22.97 21.78
C PRO A 516 -17.95 -22.92 23.30
#